data_AF-A0A0G2ZAQ9-F1
#
_entry.id   AF-A0A0G2ZAQ9-F1
#
_cell.length_a   1.000
_cell.length_b   1.000
_cell.length_c   1.000
_cell.angle_alpha   90.00
_cell.angle_beta   90.00
_cell.angle_gamma   90.00
#
_symmetry.space_group_name_H-M   'P 1'
#
loop_
_entity.id
_entity.type
_entity.pdbx_description
1 polymer ?
#
loop_
_entity_poly.entity_id
_entity_poly.type
_entity_poly.pdbx_seq_one_letter_code
_entity_poly.pdbx_strand_id
1 'polypeptide(L)'
;MKRALLSIFIVLLVVMAFGKFSLGLNSLIYKVSYDADFSSDIIITPDLSETLYVLGSLDLRVSISMFHLGAAVPLFGFAKNLTTGDSTFVPMPGLILYAYGGAHLLLNKFYIFADVGAVVLGPFGPYIGNPLLRLGGGMMLGKHGFVEIGFLKWLVPVEVSQKNVDIEFGYVF
;
A
#
# COMPACT_ATOMS: atom_id res chain seq x y z
N MET A 1 -20.40 3.56 23.04
CA MET A 1 -20.93 4.09 21.76
C MET A 1 -20.87 5.62 21.66
N LYS A 2 -21.52 6.40 22.56
CA LYS A 2 -21.54 7.89 22.45
C LYS A 2 -20.16 8.56 22.40
N ARG A 3 -19.19 8.09 23.20
CA ARG A 3 -17.81 8.61 23.21
C ARG A 3 -17.05 8.33 21.91
N ALA A 4 -17.21 7.14 21.34
CA ALA A 4 -16.57 6.76 20.08
C ALA A 4 -17.12 7.57 18.89
N LEU A 5 -18.45 7.76 18.83
CA LEU A 5 -19.09 8.62 17.83
C LEU A 5 -18.61 10.07 17.94
N LEU A 6 -18.49 10.60 19.17
CA LEU A 6 -17.96 11.94 19.40
C LEU A 6 -16.49 12.05 18.97
N SER A 7 -15.66 11.06 19.28
CA SER A 7 -14.26 11.00 18.82
C SER A 7 -14.17 10.99 17.30
N ILE A 8 -14.97 10.17 16.61
CA ILE A 8 -15.03 10.13 15.14
C ILE A 8 -15.45 11.50 14.58
N PHE A 9 -16.46 12.14 15.19
CA PHE A 9 -16.96 13.44 14.75
C PHE A 9 -15.93 14.57 14.95
N ILE A 10 -15.22 14.57 16.08
CA ILE A 10 -14.14 15.53 16.34
C ILE A 10 -12.99 15.31 15.35
N VAL A 11 -12.61 14.06 15.08
CA VAL A 11 -11.59 13.75 14.07
C VAL A 11 -12.04 14.25 12.70
N LEU A 12 -13.28 13.99 12.29
CA LEU A 12 -13.83 14.50 11.02
C LEU A 12 -13.80 16.03 10.95
N LEU A 13 -14.21 16.73 12.02
CA LEU A 13 -14.17 18.19 12.08
C LEU A 13 -12.74 18.75 11.99
N VAL A 14 -11.79 18.16 12.71
CA VAL A 14 -10.38 18.58 12.67
C VAL A 14 -9.78 18.33 11.28
N VAL A 15 -10.12 17.21 10.65
CA VAL A 15 -9.70 16.87 9.29
C VAL A 15 -10.30 17.84 8.28
N MET A 16 -11.58 18.20 8.40
CA MET A 16 -12.19 19.20 7.51
C MET A 16 -11.64 20.61 7.73
N ALA A 17 -11.26 20.96 8.95
CA ALA A 17 -10.80 22.32 9.29
C ALA A 17 -9.31 22.54 9.01
N PHE A 18 -8.46 21.52 9.17
CA PHE A 18 -7.00 21.66 9.14
C PHE A 18 -6.30 20.57 8.33
N GLY A 19 -7.03 19.54 7.90
CA GLY A 19 -6.50 18.43 7.14
C GLY A 19 -6.50 18.72 5.64
N LYS A 20 -5.59 18.06 4.93
CA LYS A 20 -5.66 17.87 3.49
C LYS A 20 -6.21 16.48 3.23
N PHE A 21 -7.24 16.40 2.42
CA PHE A 21 -7.75 15.13 1.92
C PHE A 21 -7.11 14.85 0.56
N SER A 22 -6.65 13.64 0.33
CA SER A 22 -6.13 13.23 -0.96
C SER A 22 -6.63 11.86 -1.39
N LEU A 23 -6.80 11.73 -2.70
CA LEU A 23 -7.19 10.50 -3.37
C LEU A 23 -6.08 10.13 -4.37
N GLY A 24 -5.52 8.93 -4.23
CA GLY A 24 -4.46 8.39 -5.05
C GLY A 24 -4.90 7.15 -5.83
N LEU A 25 -4.36 6.99 -7.04
CA LEU A 25 -4.28 5.70 -7.72
C LEU A 25 -2.88 5.15 -7.51
N ASN A 26 -2.81 4.02 -6.84
CA ASN A 26 -1.58 3.38 -6.44
C ASN A 26 -1.43 2.05 -7.19
N SER A 27 -0.21 1.72 -7.62
CA SER A 27 0.16 0.40 -8.09
C SER A 27 1.23 -0.21 -7.20
N LEU A 28 0.86 -1.26 -6.47
CA LEU A 28 1.82 -2.09 -5.75
C LEU A 28 2.33 -3.18 -6.69
N ILE A 29 3.61 -3.12 -7.03
CA ILE A 29 4.30 -4.07 -7.88
C ILE A 29 5.15 -4.97 -6.99
N TYR A 30 4.92 -6.28 -7.06
CA TYR A 30 5.74 -7.25 -6.33
C TYR A 30 6.17 -8.43 -7.19
N LYS A 31 7.42 -8.84 -7.01
CA LYS A 31 7.96 -10.12 -7.49
C LYS A 31 8.17 -11.03 -6.30
N VAL A 32 7.61 -12.23 -6.37
CA VAL A 32 7.79 -13.30 -5.36
C VAL A 32 9.18 -13.89 -5.56
N SER A 33 9.95 -14.05 -4.50
CA SER A 33 11.21 -14.80 -4.52
C SER A 33 11.26 -15.66 -3.27
N TYR A 34 11.50 -16.95 -3.45
CA TYR A 34 11.62 -17.88 -2.34
C TYR A 34 13.05 -17.85 -1.82
N ASP A 35 13.24 -17.74 -0.50
CA ASP A 35 14.55 -17.55 0.13
C ASP A 35 15.15 -18.85 0.69
N ALA A 36 14.56 -20.02 0.37
CA ALA A 36 15.11 -21.31 0.76
C ALA A 36 14.69 -22.42 -0.23
N ASP A 37 15.58 -23.38 -0.45
CA ASP A 37 15.26 -24.67 -1.05
C ASP A 37 14.06 -25.27 -0.29
N PHE A 38 12.93 -25.42 -0.98
CA PHE A 38 11.77 -26.12 -0.44
C PHE A 38 12.24 -27.50 0.05
N SER A 39 11.96 -27.83 1.31
CA SER A 39 12.09 -29.22 1.78
C SER A 39 11.22 -30.09 0.86
N SER A 40 11.83 -31.10 0.26
CA SER A 40 11.28 -31.97 -0.79
C SER A 40 9.98 -32.71 -0.45
N ASP A 41 9.49 -32.55 0.77
CA ASP A 41 8.31 -33.23 1.27
C ASP A 41 7.14 -32.23 1.39
N ILE A 42 6.31 -32.21 0.34
CA ILE A 42 4.86 -31.94 0.31
C ILE A 42 4.39 -30.64 -0.41
N ILE A 43 3.47 -30.90 -1.36
CA ILE A 43 2.59 -30.07 -2.21
C ILE A 43 3.24 -29.34 -3.39
N ILE A 44 2.75 -29.69 -4.59
CA ILE A 44 2.83 -28.91 -5.84
C ILE A 44 2.30 -27.51 -5.54
N THR A 45 3.16 -26.65 -5.03
CA THR A 45 2.89 -25.22 -4.95
C THR A 45 3.29 -24.69 -6.32
N PRO A 46 2.39 -24.06 -7.09
CA PRO A 46 2.80 -23.47 -8.36
C PRO A 46 3.98 -22.54 -8.09
N ASP A 47 5.07 -22.71 -8.83
CA ASP A 47 6.23 -21.85 -8.70
C ASP A 47 5.85 -20.45 -9.20
N LEU A 48 5.65 -19.53 -8.26
CA LEU A 48 5.30 -18.14 -8.55
C LEU A 48 6.53 -17.22 -8.59
N SER A 49 7.75 -17.77 -8.47
CA SER A 49 9.00 -16.99 -8.37
C SER A 49 9.25 -16.09 -9.58
N GLU A 50 8.79 -16.50 -10.77
CA GLU A 50 8.88 -15.72 -11.99
C GLU A 50 7.57 -15.00 -12.35
N THR A 51 6.69 -14.77 -11.38
CA THR A 51 5.45 -14.02 -11.60
C THR A 51 5.56 -12.59 -11.06
N LEU A 52 5.35 -11.62 -11.95
CA LEU A 52 5.17 -10.21 -11.61
C LEU A 52 3.71 -9.97 -11.27
N TYR A 53 3.44 -9.44 -10.08
CA TYR A 53 2.11 -9.02 -9.68
C TYR A 53 2.04 -7.50 -9.60
N VAL A 54 0.91 -6.94 -10.05
CA VAL A 54 0.57 -5.53 -9.96
C VAL A 54 -0.82 -5.42 -9.36
N LEU A 55 -0.93 -4.79 -8.19
CA LEU A 55 -2.20 -4.49 -7.55
C LEU A 55 -2.51 -3.01 -7.75
N GLY A 56 -3.51 -2.71 -8.57
CA GLY A 56 -4.05 -1.38 -8.72
C GLY A 56 -5.03 -1.08 -7.60
N SER A 57 -4.77 0.01 -6.88
CA SER A 57 -5.44 0.36 -5.63
C SER A 57 -5.90 1.81 -5.63
N LEU A 58 -6.99 2.06 -4.91
CA LEU A 58 -7.42 3.40 -4.55
C LEU A 58 -6.86 3.72 -3.16
N ASP A 59 -6.13 4.82 -3.02
CA ASP A 59 -5.57 5.29 -1.76
C ASP A 59 -6.33 6.52 -1.26
N LEU A 60 -6.88 6.43 -0.06
CA LEU A 60 -7.56 7.51 0.64
C LEU A 60 -6.66 7.98 1.77
N ARG A 61 -6.21 9.23 1.71
CA ARG A 61 -5.27 9.77 2.70
C ARG A 61 -5.75 11.09 3.26
N VAL A 62 -5.51 11.25 4.56
CA VAL A 62 -5.74 12.48 5.31
C VAL A 62 -4.42 12.90 5.93
N SER A 63 -4.03 14.16 5.71
CA SER A 63 -2.77 14.71 6.22
C SER A 63 -3.01 15.93 7.09
N ILE A 64 -2.32 16.03 8.22
CA ILE A 64 -2.28 17.23 9.07
C ILE A 64 -0.81 17.56 9.30
N SER A 65 -0.38 18.73 8.81
CA SER A 65 1.04 19.12 8.80
C SER A 65 1.89 18.00 8.15
N MET A 66 2.95 17.56 8.82
CA MET A 66 3.83 16.48 8.35
C MET A 66 3.22 15.08 8.49
N PHE A 67 2.17 14.89 9.30
CA PHE A 67 1.64 13.56 9.61
C PHE A 67 0.48 13.21 8.68
N HIS A 68 0.33 11.93 8.38
CA HIS A 68 -0.79 11.45 7.59
C HIS A 68 -1.26 10.07 8.05
N LEU A 69 -2.53 9.80 7.77
CA LEU A 69 -3.18 8.51 7.93
C LEU A 69 -3.87 8.20 6.60
N GLY A 70 -3.83 6.94 6.19
CA GLY A 70 -4.51 6.54 4.96
C GLY A 70 -4.94 5.09 4.96
N ALA A 71 -5.74 4.79 3.95
CA ALA A 71 -6.25 3.46 3.68
C ALA A 71 -6.23 3.21 2.17
N ALA A 72 -5.56 2.16 1.75
CA ALA A 72 -5.51 1.70 0.38
C ALA A 72 -6.39 0.44 0.20
N VAL A 73 -7.20 0.46 -0.85
CA VAL A 73 -8.09 -0.63 -1.25
C VAL A 73 -7.75 -1.05 -2.68
N PRO A 74 -7.15 -2.24 -2.88
CA PRO A 74 -6.99 -2.83 -4.19
C PRO A 74 -8.33 -2.97 -4.89
N LEU A 75 -8.37 -2.59 -6.16
CA LEU A 75 -9.53 -2.69 -7.05
C LEU A 75 -9.33 -3.80 -8.09
N PHE A 76 -8.09 -4.01 -8.53
CA PHE A 76 -7.75 -5.03 -9.51
C PHE A 76 -6.32 -5.55 -9.28
N GLY A 77 -6.10 -6.79 -9.67
CA GLY A 77 -4.79 -7.42 -9.74
C GLY A 77 -4.47 -7.84 -11.16
N PHE A 78 -3.23 -7.66 -11.55
CA PHE A 78 -2.66 -8.18 -12.78
C PHE A 78 -1.47 -9.05 -12.41
N ALA A 79 -1.37 -10.24 -12.99
CA ALA A 79 -0.23 -11.12 -12.80
C ALA A 79 0.31 -11.54 -14.17
N LYS A 80 1.63 -11.54 -14.32
CA LYS A 80 2.32 -11.97 -15.54
C LYS A 80 3.48 -12.90 -15.20
N ASN A 81 3.46 -14.10 -15.76
CA ASN A 81 4.60 -15.00 -15.73
C ASN A 81 5.67 -14.48 -16.70
N LEU A 82 6.88 -14.21 -16.20
CA LEU A 82 7.98 -13.64 -16.97
C LEU A 82 8.66 -14.67 -17.87
N THR A 83 8.46 -15.96 -17.61
CA THR A 83 9.02 -17.07 -18.40
C THR A 83 8.11 -17.50 -19.54
N THR A 84 6.83 -17.77 -19.25
CA THR A 84 5.86 -18.22 -20.26
C THR A 84 5.21 -17.06 -21.01
N GLY A 85 5.20 -15.87 -20.41
CA GLY A 85 4.49 -14.70 -20.93
C GLY A 85 3.00 -14.69 -20.62
N ASP A 86 2.46 -15.75 -20.00
CA ASP A 86 1.06 -15.84 -19.63
C ASP A 86 0.67 -14.73 -18.66
N SER A 87 -0.52 -14.19 -18.83
CA SER A 87 -1.04 -13.11 -17.98
C SER A 87 -2.47 -13.37 -17.56
N THR A 88 -2.79 -12.98 -16.33
CA THR A 88 -4.16 -12.98 -15.81
C THR A 88 -4.49 -11.62 -15.20
N PHE A 89 -5.76 -11.24 -15.33
CA PHE A 89 -6.33 -10.05 -14.72
C PHE A 89 -7.48 -10.48 -13.83
N VAL A 90 -7.47 -10.02 -12.58
CA VAL A 90 -8.46 -10.38 -11.57
C VAL A 90 -9.04 -9.10 -10.99
N PRO A 91 -10.34 -8.82 -11.16
CA PRO A 91 -10.99 -7.78 -10.39
C PRO A 91 -11.01 -8.20 -8.92
N MET A 92 -10.54 -7.34 -8.02
CA MET A 92 -10.44 -7.61 -6.58
C MET A 92 -11.06 -6.50 -5.73
N PRO A 93 -12.25 -5.97 -6.05
CA PRO A 93 -12.79 -4.81 -5.35
C PRO A 93 -13.03 -5.13 -3.87
N GLY A 94 -12.37 -4.40 -2.99
CA GLY A 94 -12.66 -4.43 -1.54
C GLY A 94 -12.26 -5.71 -0.82
N LEU A 95 -11.50 -6.60 -1.46
CA LEU A 95 -11.04 -7.84 -0.84
C LEU A 95 -9.88 -7.63 0.13
N ILE A 96 -9.16 -6.52 0.01
CA ILE A 96 -8.00 -6.20 0.85
C ILE A 96 -8.16 -4.76 1.34
N LEU A 97 -7.88 -4.53 2.63
CA LEU A 97 -7.75 -3.19 3.19
C LEU A 97 -6.38 -3.05 3.82
N TYR A 98 -5.56 -2.15 3.30
CA TYR A 98 -4.31 -1.75 3.91
C TYR A 98 -4.52 -0.40 4.60
N ALA A 99 -4.24 -0.32 5.89
CA ALA A 99 -4.29 0.94 6.63
C ALA A 99 -2.90 1.31 7.12
N TYR A 100 -2.55 2.59 7.04
CA TYR A 100 -1.22 3.07 7.36
C TYR A 100 -1.25 4.44 8.01
N GLY A 101 -0.17 4.75 8.71
CA GLY A 101 0.10 6.05 9.29
C GLY A 101 1.57 6.39 9.22
N GLY A 102 1.87 7.64 8.93
CA GLY A 102 3.24 8.05 8.68
C GLY A 102 3.44 9.56 8.69
N ALA A 103 4.58 9.96 8.15
CA ALA A 103 4.92 11.35 7.98
C ALA A 103 5.60 11.61 6.64
N HIS A 104 5.45 12.82 6.13
CA HIS A 104 6.23 13.36 5.03
C HIS A 104 7.07 14.56 5.50
N LEU A 105 8.24 14.74 4.90
CA LEU A 105 9.07 15.92 5.06
C LEU A 105 9.16 16.64 3.72
N LEU A 106 8.56 17.83 3.64
CA LEU A 106 8.55 18.67 2.46
C LEU A 106 9.91 19.35 2.24
N LEU A 107 10.44 19.17 1.03
CA LEU A 107 11.66 19.76 0.48
C LEU A 107 11.28 20.56 -0.77
N ASN A 108 10.59 21.69 -0.54
CA ASN A 108 9.96 22.50 -1.59
C ASN A 108 8.87 21.72 -2.36
N LYS A 109 9.07 21.44 -3.65
CA LYS A 109 8.14 20.65 -4.47
C LYS A 109 8.34 19.15 -4.33
N PHE A 110 9.44 18.72 -3.73
CA PHE A 110 9.74 17.32 -3.46
C PHE A 110 9.45 17.03 -1.99
N TYR A 111 9.27 15.76 -1.66
CA TYR A 111 9.20 15.33 -0.27
C TYR A 111 9.70 13.90 -0.14
N ILE A 112 10.15 13.55 1.05
CA ILE A 112 10.37 12.16 1.46
C ILE A 112 9.28 11.76 2.43
N PHE A 113 8.95 10.48 2.47
CA PHE A 113 7.95 9.97 3.40
C PHE A 113 8.36 8.62 3.98
N ALA A 114 7.80 8.36 5.15
CA ALA A 114 7.89 7.08 5.84
C ALA A 114 6.55 6.80 6.51
N ASP A 115 5.99 5.64 6.27
CA ASP A 115 4.75 5.19 6.90
C ASP A 115 4.83 3.73 7.32
N VAL A 116 4.09 3.43 8.39
CA VAL A 116 3.92 2.08 8.90
C VAL A 116 2.44 1.75 8.79
N GLY A 117 2.15 0.61 8.18
CA GLY A 117 0.80 0.11 8.03
C GLY A 117 0.71 -1.39 8.19
N ALA A 118 -0.50 -1.90 8.04
CA ALA A 118 -0.78 -3.33 8.07
C ALA A 118 -1.98 -3.63 7.18
N VAL A 119 -2.03 -4.86 6.68
CA VAL A 119 -3.25 -5.41 6.09
C VAL A 119 -4.25 -5.64 7.23
N VAL A 120 -5.38 -4.95 7.18
CA VAL A 120 -6.45 -4.99 8.19
C VAL A 120 -7.49 -6.05 7.85
N LEU A 121 -7.73 -6.27 6.56
CA LEU A 121 -8.71 -7.22 6.05
C LEU A 121 -8.16 -7.84 4.76
N GLY A 122 -8.35 -9.14 4.57
CA GLY A 122 -8.29 -9.77 3.25
C GLY A 122 -8.03 -11.27 3.25
N PRO A 123 -7.91 -11.91 2.07
CA PRO A 123 -7.75 -13.37 1.97
C PRO A 123 -6.37 -13.87 2.44
N PHE A 124 -5.43 -12.95 2.70
CA PHE A 124 -4.08 -13.24 3.16
C PHE A 124 -4.01 -13.46 4.68
N GLY A 125 -4.86 -14.35 5.21
CA GLY A 125 -5.01 -14.66 6.64
C GLY A 125 -3.73 -14.59 7.49
N PRO A 126 -2.62 -15.28 7.12
CA PRO A 126 -1.38 -15.27 7.92
C PRO A 126 -0.60 -13.95 7.89
N TYR A 127 -0.94 -13.02 7.00
CA TYR A 127 -0.28 -11.72 6.85
C TYR A 127 -1.12 -10.55 7.38
N ILE A 128 -2.35 -10.80 7.84
CA ILE A 128 -3.21 -9.79 8.47
C ILE A 128 -2.56 -9.33 9.77
N GLY A 129 -2.48 -8.01 9.97
CA GLY A 129 -1.88 -7.41 11.15
C GLY A 129 -0.35 -7.36 11.14
N ASN A 130 0.32 -7.98 10.15
CA ASN A 130 1.77 -7.89 10.05
C ASN A 130 2.20 -6.48 9.62
N PRO A 131 3.13 -5.85 10.36
CA PRO A 131 3.55 -4.49 10.07
C PRO A 131 4.42 -4.41 8.81
N LEU A 132 4.11 -3.41 7.99
CA LEU A 132 4.79 -3.04 6.74
C LEU A 132 5.32 -1.62 6.88
N LEU A 133 6.60 -1.43 6.60
CA LEU A 133 7.21 -0.13 6.45
C LEU A 133 7.25 0.24 4.97
N ARG A 134 6.70 1.40 4.62
CA ARG A 134 6.91 2.03 3.31
C ARG A 134 7.83 3.23 3.49
N LEU A 135 8.85 3.31 2.64
CA LEU A 135 9.76 4.45 2.54
C LEU A 135 9.79 4.92 1.11
N GLY A 136 9.77 6.23 0.89
CA GLY A 136 9.76 6.75 -0.47
C GLY A 136 9.97 8.24 -0.56
N GLY A 137 9.75 8.73 -1.78
CA GLY A 137 9.74 10.14 -2.09
C GLY A 137 8.68 10.47 -3.12
N GLY A 138 8.27 11.72 -3.12
CA GLY A 138 7.27 12.22 -4.05
C GLY A 138 7.56 13.63 -4.53
N MET A 139 6.75 14.06 -5.48
CA MET A 139 6.79 15.39 -6.06
C MET A 139 5.37 15.92 -6.24
N MET A 140 5.16 17.16 -5.79
CA MET A 140 3.93 17.90 -6.05
C MET A 140 3.89 18.36 -7.52
N LEU A 141 2.81 18.01 -8.21
CA LEU A 141 2.47 18.42 -9.57
C LEU A 141 1.52 19.62 -9.51
N GLY A 142 2.04 20.76 -9.07
CA GLY A 142 1.26 21.98 -8.86
C GLY A 142 0.59 22.02 -7.48
N LYS A 143 -0.60 22.64 -7.40
CA LYS A 143 -1.30 22.83 -6.12
C LYS A 143 -2.02 21.58 -5.61
N HIS A 144 -2.49 20.75 -6.55
CA HIS A 144 -3.39 19.64 -6.23
C HIS A 144 -2.83 18.28 -6.63
N GLY A 145 -2.03 18.18 -7.70
CA GLY A 145 -1.48 16.89 -8.11
C GLY A 145 -0.24 16.49 -7.30
N PHE A 146 0.01 15.20 -7.19
CA PHE A 146 1.29 14.65 -6.74
C PHE A 146 1.59 13.29 -7.37
N VAL A 147 2.86 12.91 -7.33
CA VAL A 147 3.35 11.57 -7.68
C VAL A 147 4.28 11.07 -6.58
N GLU A 148 4.17 9.81 -6.19
CA GLU A 148 5.03 9.14 -5.20
C GLU A 148 5.63 7.86 -5.77
N ILE A 149 6.84 7.56 -5.30
CA ILE A 149 7.48 6.27 -5.48
C ILE A 149 7.93 5.80 -4.10
N GLY A 150 7.52 4.60 -3.72
CA GLY A 150 7.85 3.98 -2.44
C GLY A 150 8.37 2.55 -2.59
N PHE A 151 9.04 2.10 -1.54
CA PHE A 151 9.46 0.72 -1.35
C PHE A 151 8.83 0.20 -0.07
N LEU A 152 8.23 -0.99 -0.14
CA LEU A 152 7.62 -1.64 1.03
C LEU A 152 8.52 -2.77 1.55
N LYS A 153 8.58 -2.89 2.87
CA LYS A 153 9.29 -3.97 3.54
C LYS A 153 8.50 -4.45 4.76
N TRP A 154 8.36 -5.77 4.88
CA TRP A 154 7.83 -6.39 6.09
C TRP A 154 8.78 -6.13 7.27
N LEU A 155 8.24 -5.66 8.39
CA LEU A 155 8.99 -5.46 9.64
C LEU A 155 9.10 -6.75 10.46
N VAL A 156 8.49 -7.83 9.99
CA VAL A 156 8.56 -9.18 10.55
C VAL A 156 9.12 -10.15 9.50
N PRO A 157 9.79 -11.24 9.91
CA PRO A 157 10.18 -12.30 8.98
C PRO A 157 8.95 -12.87 8.27
N VAL A 158 9.03 -12.97 6.95
CA VAL A 158 8.03 -13.60 6.10
C VAL A 158 8.73 -14.65 5.23
N GLU A 159 8.06 -15.77 4.96
CA GLU A 159 8.62 -16.89 4.18
C GLU A 159 8.87 -16.52 2.70
N VAL A 160 8.30 -15.40 2.25
CA VAL A 160 8.41 -14.90 0.89
C VAL A 160 9.14 -13.57 0.89
N SER A 161 10.31 -13.52 0.26
CA SER A 161 10.99 -12.27 -0.04
C SER A 161 10.28 -11.59 -1.21
N GLN A 162 9.71 -10.42 -0.97
CA GLN A 162 8.99 -9.66 -2.00
C GLN A 162 9.76 -8.37 -2.32
N LYS A 163 10.10 -8.18 -3.60
CA LYS A 163 10.57 -6.87 -4.08
C LYS A 163 9.35 -6.00 -4.33
N ASN A 164 9.02 -5.14 -3.36
CA ASN A 164 7.83 -4.31 -3.42
C ASN A 164 8.19 -2.88 -3.83
N VAL A 165 7.66 -2.46 -4.97
CA VAL A 165 7.72 -1.08 -5.45
C VAL A 165 6.29 -0.56 -5.56
N ASP A 166 6.11 0.67 -5.14
CA ASP A 166 4.84 1.34 -5.07
C ASP A 166 4.92 2.64 -5.85
N ILE A 167 3.95 2.87 -6.73
CA ILE A 167 3.87 4.08 -7.53
C ILE A 167 2.46 4.64 -7.38
N GLU A 168 2.37 5.91 -6.99
CA GLU A 168 1.09 6.55 -6.75
C GLU A 168 0.98 7.87 -7.50
N PHE A 169 -0.19 8.12 -8.08
CA PHE A 169 -0.60 9.41 -8.63
C PHE A 169 -1.84 9.88 -7.89
N GLY A 170 -1.81 11.06 -7.31
CA GLY A 170 -2.94 11.53 -6.52
C GLY A 170 -3.29 12.99 -6.66
N TYR A 171 -4.45 13.31 -6.10
CA TYR A 171 -5.04 14.64 -6.08
C TYR A 171 -5.37 15.04 -4.64
N VAL A 172 -4.95 16.24 -4.25
CA VAL A 172 -5.22 16.88 -2.96
C VAL A 172 -6.35 17.90 -3.13
N PHE A 173 -7.40 17.74 -2.33
CA PHE A 173 -8.58 18.60 -2.29
C PHE A 173 -8.35 19.83 -1.40
#